data_AF-A0A7X8AT78-F1
#
_entry.id   AF-A0A7X8AT78-F1
#
_cell.length_a   1.000
_cell.length_b   1.000
_cell.length_c   1.000
_cell.angle_alpha   90.00
_cell.angle_beta   90.00
_cell.angle_gamma   90.00
#
_symmetry.space_group_name_H-M   'P 1'
#
loop_
_entity.id
_entity.type
_entity.pdbx_description
1 polymer ?
#
loop_
_entity_poly.entity_id
_entity_poly.type
_entity_poly.pdbx_seq_one_letter_code
_entity_poly.pdbx_strand_id
1 'polypeptide(L)'
;MGISGFFGKNNITRVKCDIEFPNEIYANSECPISINLINQKPSYPIFLIKVKIFNKSTLFPFFEKNDKKLLNINLQKRGKYILDKIEISSPFPFNFFVRYYVFKENIEFVVFPEPKKGLTEYLFDKRTKRGEFETNLKKGYEDEMISIKDYILGTPLKYVDWKSTAKTDSLKIKELSSLIDKPLIVDFDSIFIKNLEDKISLVTFFILDSIKRNIPVGLKINKKIYKPEISSFHKINMLTELALYEKV
;
A
#
# COMPACT_ATOMS: atom_id res chain seq x y z
N MET A 1 31.16 39.07 -15.52
CA MET A 1 30.39 37.80 -15.53
C MET A 1 30.74 36.80 -14.41
N GLY A 2 31.72 37.07 -13.52
CA GLY A 2 32.08 36.12 -12.44
C GLY A 2 31.10 36.05 -11.25
N ILE A 3 30.42 37.17 -10.95
CA ILE A 3 29.53 37.29 -9.77
C ILE A 3 28.30 36.38 -9.90
N SER A 4 27.68 36.32 -11.08
CA SER A 4 26.54 35.42 -11.34
C SER A 4 26.94 33.94 -11.23
N GLY A 5 28.14 33.60 -11.71
CA GLY A 5 28.70 32.25 -11.59
C GLY A 5 28.96 31.85 -10.14
N PHE A 6 29.48 32.77 -9.32
CA PHE A 6 29.69 32.56 -7.88
C PHE A 6 28.36 32.29 -7.16
N PHE A 7 27.35 33.13 -7.39
CA PHE A 7 26.02 32.96 -6.80
C PHE A 7 25.33 31.66 -7.25
N GLY A 8 25.38 31.33 -8.53
CA GLY A 8 24.81 30.06 -9.04
C GLY A 8 25.49 28.82 -8.45
N LYS A 9 26.83 28.84 -8.30
CA LYS A 9 27.57 27.74 -7.64
C LYS A 9 27.20 27.65 -6.16
N ASN A 10 27.24 28.78 -5.44
CA ASN A 10 26.95 28.80 -4.01
C ASN A 10 25.52 28.30 -3.73
N ASN A 11 24.55 28.64 -4.60
CA ASN A 11 23.16 28.27 -4.42
C ASN A 11 22.91 26.74 -4.33
N ILE A 12 23.64 25.92 -5.11
CA ILE A 12 23.50 24.44 -5.11
C ILE A 12 24.44 23.74 -4.12
N THR A 13 25.57 24.35 -3.76
CA THR A 13 26.51 23.73 -2.80
C THR A 13 25.88 23.56 -1.42
N ARG A 14 26.27 22.52 -0.67
CA ARG A 14 25.81 22.28 0.72
C ARG A 14 24.27 22.21 0.85
N VAL A 15 23.62 21.69 -0.18
CA VAL A 15 22.20 21.32 -0.15
C VAL A 15 22.13 19.82 0.01
N LYS A 16 21.36 19.33 0.99
CA LYS A 16 21.04 17.92 1.15
C LYS A 16 19.60 17.71 0.68
N CYS A 17 19.33 16.55 0.10
CA CYS A 17 17.99 16.15 -0.34
C CYS A 17 17.66 14.83 0.32
N ASP A 18 16.67 14.84 1.20
CA ASP A 18 16.14 13.63 1.82
C ASP A 18 14.79 13.30 1.15
N ILE A 19 14.62 12.03 0.77
CA ILE A 19 13.38 11.55 0.14
C ILE A 19 12.70 10.55 1.06
N GLU A 20 11.43 10.80 1.32
CA GLU A 20 10.56 9.89 2.07
C GLU A 20 9.53 9.29 1.11
N PHE A 21 9.53 7.97 1.03
CA PHE A 21 8.53 7.20 0.30
C PHE A 21 7.38 6.81 1.24
N PRO A 22 6.13 6.77 0.76
CA PRO A 22 5.04 6.18 1.53
C PRO A 22 5.24 4.66 1.67
N ASN A 23 4.69 4.08 2.72
CA ASN A 23 4.76 2.64 2.99
C ASN A 23 4.10 1.79 1.89
N GLU A 24 3.17 2.37 1.14
CA GLU A 24 2.41 1.68 0.10
C GLU A 24 2.52 2.43 -1.23
N ILE A 25 3.14 1.78 -2.21
CA ILE A 25 3.32 2.29 -3.56
C ILE A 25 2.73 1.24 -4.50
N TYR A 26 1.73 1.60 -5.30
CA TYR A 26 1.09 0.67 -6.24
C TYR A 26 1.44 1.03 -7.68
N ALA A 27 1.66 0.02 -8.52
CA ALA A 27 1.89 0.21 -9.94
C ALA A 27 0.70 0.92 -10.60
N ASN A 28 0.97 1.74 -11.63
CA ASN A 28 0.02 2.55 -12.38
C ASN A 28 -0.81 3.56 -11.56
N SER A 29 -0.49 3.76 -10.27
CA SER A 29 -1.12 4.76 -9.42
C SER A 29 -0.20 5.96 -9.20
N GLU A 30 -0.79 7.16 -9.02
CA GLU A 30 -0.01 8.32 -8.59
C GLU A 30 0.37 8.17 -7.12
N CYS A 31 1.67 8.18 -6.86
CA CYS A 31 2.24 8.05 -5.54
C CYS A 31 2.95 9.36 -5.15
N PRO A 32 2.48 10.07 -4.10
CA PRO A 32 3.17 11.26 -3.61
C PRO A 32 4.41 10.85 -2.82
N ILE A 33 5.59 11.19 -3.32
CA ILE A 33 6.84 11.13 -2.55
C ILE A 33 7.12 12.48 -1.93
N SER A 34 7.69 12.48 -0.72
CA SER A 34 8.06 13.71 -0.06
C SER A 34 9.55 14.01 -0.25
N ILE A 35 9.84 15.22 -0.70
CA ILE A 35 11.18 15.72 -0.95
C ILE A 35 11.44 16.81 0.08
N ASN A 36 12.42 16.58 0.95
CA ASN A 36 12.88 17.54 1.94
C ASN A 36 14.27 18.05 1.54
N LEU A 37 14.36 19.33 1.19
CA LEU A 37 15.64 19.97 0.94
C LEU A 37 16.13 20.65 2.21
N ILE A 38 17.41 20.44 2.54
CA ILE A 38 18.04 21.01 3.73
C ILE A 38 19.23 21.86 3.31
N ASN A 39 19.20 23.13 3.67
CA ASN A 39 20.29 24.07 3.53
C ASN A 39 21.27 23.91 4.69
N GLN A 40 22.45 23.35 4.42
CA GLN A 40 23.50 23.20 5.43
C GLN A 40 24.39 24.45 5.55
N LYS A 41 23.98 25.58 4.95
CA LYS A 41 24.68 26.86 5.06
C LYS A 41 24.25 27.62 6.32
N PRO A 42 25.16 28.40 6.92
CA PRO A 42 24.86 29.14 8.14
C PRO A 42 23.88 30.30 7.89
N SER A 43 24.07 31.10 6.82
CA SER A 43 23.37 32.39 6.65
C SER A 43 22.90 32.71 5.21
N TYR A 44 23.22 31.89 4.21
CA TYR A 44 22.84 32.19 2.82
C TYR A 44 21.61 31.36 2.42
N PRO A 45 20.46 31.98 2.12
CA PRO A 45 19.27 31.25 1.69
C PRO A 45 19.45 30.67 0.28
N ILE A 46 18.54 29.78 -0.09
CA ILE A 46 18.55 29.11 -1.38
C ILE A 46 17.35 29.59 -2.20
N PHE A 47 17.59 29.80 -3.49
CA PHE A 47 16.60 30.30 -4.43
C PHE A 47 16.47 29.38 -5.63
N LEU A 48 15.26 29.22 -6.16
CA LEU A 48 15.00 28.55 -7.44
C LEU A 48 15.77 27.23 -7.61
N ILE A 49 15.54 26.28 -6.70
CA ILE A 49 16.03 24.92 -6.88
C ILE A 49 14.96 24.09 -7.58
N LYS A 50 15.34 23.39 -8.64
CA LYS A 50 14.54 22.37 -9.29
C LYS A 50 15.10 21.00 -8.92
N VAL A 51 14.25 20.15 -8.37
CA VAL A 51 14.58 18.76 -8.08
C VAL A 51 13.88 17.89 -9.12
N LYS A 52 14.63 17.01 -9.76
CA LYS A 52 14.13 16.05 -10.75
C LYS A 52 14.42 14.63 -10.27
N ILE A 53 13.37 13.83 -10.21
CA ILE A 53 13.37 12.44 -9.78
C ILE A 53 12.57 11.65 -10.83
N PHE A 54 13.16 10.56 -11.34
CA PHE A 54 12.65 9.84 -12.51
C PHE A 54 12.37 10.81 -13.69
N ASN A 55 11.11 10.97 -14.09
CA ASN A 55 10.66 11.88 -15.16
C ASN A 55 9.82 13.06 -14.65
N LYS A 56 9.78 13.31 -13.34
CA LYS A 56 9.00 14.38 -12.73
C LYS A 56 9.94 15.38 -12.07
N SER A 57 9.49 16.62 -11.98
CA SER A 57 10.28 17.68 -11.32
C SER A 57 9.40 18.60 -10.51
N THR A 58 9.94 19.09 -9.41
CA THR A 58 9.33 20.12 -8.57
C THR A 58 10.29 21.28 -8.38
N LEU A 59 9.74 22.48 -8.13
CA LEU A 59 10.50 23.70 -7.93
C LEU A 59 10.32 24.23 -6.51
N PHE A 60 11.44 24.52 -5.86
CA PHE A 60 11.59 25.16 -4.58
C PHE A 60 12.00 26.62 -4.82
N PRO A 61 11.05 27.57 -4.76
CA PRO A 61 11.33 28.95 -5.14
C PRO A 61 12.28 29.63 -4.17
N PHE A 62 12.15 29.35 -2.87
CA PHE A 62 12.94 29.95 -1.82
C PHE A 62 12.87 29.12 -0.53
N PHE A 63 14.00 28.96 0.17
CA PHE A 63 14.03 28.45 1.54
C PHE A 63 15.32 28.83 2.28
N GLU A 64 15.22 29.03 3.59
CA GLU A 64 16.37 29.41 4.43
C GLU A 64 17.08 28.21 5.05
N LYS A 65 16.35 27.32 5.74
CA LYS A 65 16.90 26.13 6.41
C LYS A 65 16.44 24.84 5.76
N ASN A 66 15.15 24.69 5.54
CA ASN A 66 14.58 23.56 4.83
C ASN A 66 13.27 23.94 4.14
N ASP A 67 12.88 23.14 3.17
CA ASP A 67 11.54 23.17 2.58
C ASP A 67 11.16 21.76 2.13
N LYS A 68 9.88 21.41 2.32
CA LYS A 68 9.35 20.07 2.07
C LYS A 68 8.21 20.16 1.06
N LYS A 69 8.30 19.41 -0.03
CA LYS A 69 7.26 19.36 -1.06
C LYS A 69 6.92 17.94 -1.45
N LEU A 70 5.68 17.74 -1.87
CA LEU A 70 5.21 16.48 -2.46
C LEU A 70 5.44 16.50 -3.97
N LEU A 71 5.86 15.37 -4.50
CA LEU A 71 5.99 15.12 -5.94
C LEU A 71 5.26 13.82 -6.27
N ASN A 72 4.25 13.89 -7.14
CA ASN A 72 3.55 12.69 -7.60
C ASN A 72 4.40 11.99 -8.67
N ILE A 73 4.80 10.76 -8.37
CA ILE A 73 5.45 9.84 -9.31
C ILE A 73 4.46 8.75 -9.73
N ASN A 74 4.66 8.18 -10.91
CA ASN A 74 3.89 7.03 -11.39
C ASN A 74 4.88 5.99 -11.92
N LEU A 75 4.78 4.77 -11.40
CA LEU A 75 5.62 3.63 -11.77
C LEU A 75 4.73 2.58 -12.41
N GLN A 76 5.05 2.17 -13.63
CA GLN A 76 4.16 1.34 -14.45
C GLN A 76 4.23 -0.16 -14.15
N LYS A 77 5.35 -0.63 -13.60
CA LYS A 77 5.57 -2.05 -13.31
C LYS A 77 5.66 -2.28 -11.80
N ARG A 78 5.27 -3.47 -11.35
CA ARG A 78 5.51 -3.92 -9.98
C ARG A 78 6.95 -4.42 -9.84
N GLY A 79 7.42 -4.55 -8.60
CA GLY A 79 8.70 -5.20 -8.28
C GLY A 79 9.62 -4.32 -7.45
N LYS A 80 10.91 -4.68 -7.40
CA LYS A 80 11.93 -3.87 -6.73
C LYS A 80 12.37 -2.73 -7.62
N TYR A 81 12.40 -1.53 -7.04
CA TYR A 81 12.92 -0.34 -7.66
C TYR A 81 14.09 0.19 -6.86
N ILE A 82 15.05 0.77 -7.57
CA ILE A 82 16.19 1.47 -6.99
C ILE A 82 16.13 2.90 -7.53
N LEU A 83 16.00 3.87 -6.62
CA LEU A 83 16.25 5.25 -6.97
C LEU A 83 17.76 5.48 -6.85
N ASP A 84 18.43 5.63 -8.00
CA ASP A 84 19.89 5.77 -8.13
C ASP A 84 20.36 7.23 -8.32
N LYS A 85 19.47 8.09 -8.83
CA LYS A 85 19.80 9.45 -9.29
C LYS A 85 18.73 10.45 -8.90
N ILE A 86 19.16 11.47 -8.17
CA ILE A 86 18.36 12.66 -7.86
C ILE A 86 19.11 13.86 -8.44
N GLU A 87 18.51 14.52 -9.43
CA GLU A 87 19.13 15.69 -10.07
C GLU A 87 18.59 16.97 -9.44
N ILE A 88 19.49 17.77 -8.88
CA ILE A 88 19.19 19.12 -8.42
C ILE A 88 19.79 20.09 -9.41
N SER A 89 18.98 21.00 -9.93
CA SER A 89 19.41 22.08 -10.80
C SER A 89 18.95 23.44 -10.29
N SER A 90 19.67 24.50 -10.62
CA SER A 90 19.25 25.86 -10.33
C SER A 90 19.59 26.79 -11.50
N PRO A 91 18.58 27.50 -12.04
CA PRO A 91 18.78 28.58 -12.99
C PRO A 91 19.18 29.91 -12.31
N PHE A 92 19.29 29.98 -10.99
CA PHE A 92 19.63 31.21 -10.27
C PHE A 92 21.05 31.72 -10.62
N PRO A 93 21.27 33.05 -10.71
CA PRO A 93 20.30 34.14 -10.54
C PRO A 93 19.59 34.62 -11.82
N PHE A 94 20.20 34.47 -12.99
CA PHE A 94 19.71 35.09 -14.24
C PHE A 94 19.43 34.09 -15.37
N ASN A 95 19.49 32.78 -15.09
CA ASN A 95 19.33 31.69 -16.05
C ASN A 95 20.29 31.72 -17.27
N PHE A 96 21.41 32.45 -17.18
CA PHE A 96 22.48 32.40 -18.20
C PHE A 96 23.22 31.05 -18.19
N PHE A 97 23.30 30.41 -17.02
CA PHE A 97 23.88 29.08 -16.84
C PHE A 97 23.06 28.34 -15.80
N VAL A 98 22.61 27.12 -16.12
CA VAL A 98 21.97 26.23 -15.15
C VAL A 98 23.04 25.36 -14.51
N ARG A 99 23.25 25.52 -13.21
CA ARG A 99 24.10 24.60 -12.46
C ARG A 99 23.26 23.37 -12.10
N TYR A 100 23.88 22.20 -12.10
CA TYR A 100 23.24 20.98 -11.63
C TYR A 100 24.21 20.11 -10.84
N TYR A 101 23.66 19.28 -9.96
CA TYR A 101 24.35 18.29 -9.17
C TYR A 101 23.47 17.04 -9.06
N VAL A 102 24.06 15.86 -9.15
CA VAL A 102 23.35 14.59 -9.07
C VAL A 102 23.76 13.87 -7.79
N PHE A 103 22.79 13.65 -6.89
CA PHE A 103 22.99 12.75 -5.76
C PHE A 103 22.91 11.32 -6.27
N LYS A 104 23.92 10.53 -5.90
CA LYS A 104 23.94 9.09 -6.09
C LYS A 104 23.56 8.47 -4.75
N GLU A 105 22.28 8.23 -4.57
CA GLU A 105 21.76 7.45 -3.45
C GLU A 105 21.24 6.13 -4.02
N ASN A 106 21.29 5.04 -3.26
CA ASN A 106 20.70 3.76 -3.66
C ASN A 106 19.55 3.47 -2.70
N ILE A 107 18.40 4.10 -2.95
CA ILE A 107 17.20 3.88 -2.13
C ILE A 107 16.40 2.76 -2.76
N GLU A 108 16.36 1.61 -2.09
CA GLU A 108 15.59 0.45 -2.51
C GLU A 108 14.17 0.52 -1.95
N PHE A 109 13.18 0.29 -2.81
CA PHE A 109 11.77 0.22 -2.40
C PHE A 109 11.00 -0.77 -3.28
N VAL A 110 9.85 -1.22 -2.80
CA VAL A 110 9.00 -2.18 -3.52
C VAL A 110 7.74 -1.48 -4.01
N VAL A 111 7.42 -1.69 -5.28
CA VAL A 111 6.16 -1.27 -5.90
C VAL A 111 5.23 -2.47 -5.95
N PHE A 112 4.12 -2.36 -5.24
CA PHE A 112 3.07 -3.36 -5.20
C PHE A 112 2.29 -3.44 -6.52
N PRO A 113 1.68 -4.58 -6.83
CA PRO A 113 0.86 -4.72 -8.03
C PRO A 113 -0.34 -3.78 -8.04
N GLU A 114 -0.77 -3.34 -9.22
CA GLU A 114 -1.97 -2.53 -9.37
C GLU A 114 -3.22 -3.34 -8.98
N PRO A 115 -4.05 -2.89 -8.02
CA PRO A 115 -5.29 -3.57 -7.66
C PRO A 115 -6.39 -3.36 -8.71
N LYS A 116 -6.82 -4.41 -9.42
CA LYS A 116 -7.89 -4.33 -10.42
C LYS A 116 -9.22 -4.90 -9.91
N LYS A 117 -10.21 -4.02 -9.75
CA LYS A 117 -11.59 -4.33 -9.28
C LYS A 117 -12.41 -5.21 -10.23
N GLY A 118 -12.27 -5.04 -11.55
CA GLY A 118 -13.17 -5.66 -12.53
C GLY A 118 -13.02 -7.18 -12.69
N LEU A 119 -11.95 -7.77 -12.16
CA LEU A 119 -11.71 -9.22 -12.26
C LEU A 119 -12.33 -10.01 -11.10
N THR A 120 -12.79 -9.34 -10.03
CA THR A 120 -13.33 -10.00 -8.84
C THR A 120 -14.62 -10.78 -9.14
N GLU A 121 -15.43 -10.32 -10.10
CA GLU A 121 -16.61 -11.03 -10.58
C GLU A 121 -16.28 -12.45 -11.05
N TYR A 122 -15.12 -12.69 -11.66
CA TYR A 122 -14.70 -14.04 -12.07
C TYR A 122 -14.44 -15.01 -10.90
N LEU A 123 -14.05 -14.50 -9.71
CA LEU A 123 -13.93 -15.33 -8.52
C LEU A 123 -15.30 -15.61 -7.88
N PHE A 124 -16.24 -14.66 -7.96
CA PHE A 124 -17.58 -14.85 -7.40
C PHE A 124 -18.49 -15.71 -8.29
N ASP A 125 -18.38 -15.61 -9.62
CA ASP A 125 -19.25 -16.34 -10.56
C ASP A 125 -18.89 -17.83 -10.71
N LYS A 126 -17.62 -18.20 -10.46
CA LYS A 126 -17.21 -19.61 -10.41
C LYS A 126 -17.56 -20.31 -9.09
N ARG A 127 -17.79 -19.56 -8.00
CA ARG A 127 -18.23 -20.12 -6.70
C ARG A 127 -19.62 -20.74 -6.78
N THR A 128 -20.44 -20.32 -7.74
CA THR A 128 -21.81 -20.82 -7.93
C THR A 128 -21.88 -22.10 -8.78
N LYS A 129 -20.81 -22.49 -9.50
CA LYS A 129 -20.86 -23.60 -10.49
C LYS A 129 -19.94 -24.79 -10.21
N ARG A 130 -18.98 -24.69 -9.29
CA ARG A 130 -18.15 -25.83 -8.87
C ARG A 130 -18.25 -26.01 -7.36
N GLY A 131 -19.03 -27.00 -6.93
CA GLY A 131 -19.18 -27.41 -5.53
C GLY A 131 -17.93 -28.07 -4.93
N GLU A 132 -16.73 -27.53 -5.20
CA GLU A 132 -15.44 -28.08 -4.75
C GLU A 132 -14.54 -27.01 -4.13
N PHE A 133 -15.14 -26.03 -3.47
CA PHE A 133 -14.47 -25.28 -2.40
C PHE A 133 -15.53 -25.05 -1.32
N GLU A 134 -15.53 -25.89 -0.29
CA GLU A 134 -16.32 -25.70 0.93
C GLU A 134 -15.80 -24.46 1.68
N THR A 135 -16.05 -23.28 1.13
CA THR A 135 -16.16 -22.06 1.93
C THR A 135 -17.64 -21.74 1.98
N ASN A 136 -18.22 -21.94 3.16
CA ASN A 136 -19.56 -21.54 3.57
C ASN A 136 -19.77 -20.03 3.35
N LEU A 137 -19.95 -19.66 2.09
CA LEU A 137 -20.37 -18.35 1.58
C LEU A 137 -21.74 -18.48 0.93
N LYS A 138 -22.61 -19.33 1.49
CA LYS A 138 -24.04 -19.10 1.36
C LYS A 138 -24.33 -17.85 2.19
N LYS A 139 -24.73 -16.78 1.50
CA LYS A 139 -25.64 -15.77 2.04
C LYS A 139 -26.97 -16.51 2.31
N GLY A 140 -26.96 -17.36 3.34
CA GLY A 140 -28.09 -18.16 3.76
C GLY A 140 -28.95 -17.30 4.66
N TYR A 141 -30.20 -17.16 4.29
CA TYR A 141 -31.23 -16.44 5.03
C TYR A 141 -31.67 -17.17 6.32
N GLU A 142 -30.82 -18.07 6.83
CA GLU A 142 -31.01 -18.86 8.03
C GLU A 142 -29.67 -18.89 8.75
N ASP A 143 -29.54 -18.04 9.76
CA ASP A 143 -28.31 -17.89 10.53
C ASP A 143 -28.12 -19.14 11.40
N GLU A 144 -27.23 -20.04 10.96
CA GLU A 144 -26.89 -21.26 11.69
C GLU A 144 -26.35 -20.87 13.08
N MET A 145 -27.06 -21.33 14.10
CA MET A 145 -26.71 -21.13 15.50
C MET A 145 -25.46 -21.97 15.83
N ILE A 146 -24.35 -21.32 16.17
CA ILE A 146 -23.09 -22.03 16.43
C ILE A 146 -23.00 -22.46 17.88
N SER A 147 -23.28 -21.57 18.82
CA SER A 147 -23.15 -21.83 20.25
C SER A 147 -23.97 -20.88 21.10
N ILE A 148 -24.26 -21.32 22.33
CA ILE A 148 -24.86 -20.50 23.39
C ILE A 148 -23.74 -20.20 24.39
N LYS A 149 -23.49 -18.92 24.66
CA LYS A 149 -22.50 -18.47 25.66
C LYS A 149 -23.15 -17.63 26.75
N ASP A 150 -22.45 -17.47 27.86
CA ASP A 150 -22.84 -16.53 28.92
C ASP A 150 -22.76 -15.09 28.42
N TYR A 151 -23.65 -14.25 28.95
CA TYR A 151 -23.71 -12.85 28.56
C TYR A 151 -22.49 -12.06 29.01
N ILE A 152 -21.84 -11.40 28.05
CA ILE A 152 -20.73 -10.48 28.31
C ILE A 152 -21.29 -9.06 28.33
N LEU A 153 -21.00 -8.33 29.42
CA LEU A 153 -21.35 -6.92 29.59
C LEU A 153 -20.89 -6.09 28.37
N GLY A 154 -21.83 -5.37 27.77
CA GLY A 154 -21.62 -4.58 26.54
C GLY A 154 -22.15 -5.24 25.26
N THR A 155 -22.59 -6.50 25.32
CA THR A 155 -23.19 -7.16 24.15
C THR A 155 -24.62 -6.65 23.89
N PRO A 156 -24.98 -6.25 22.66
CA PRO A 156 -26.33 -5.78 22.36
C PRO A 156 -27.42 -6.83 22.69
N LEU A 157 -28.50 -6.39 23.33
CA LEU A 157 -29.60 -7.26 23.79
C LEU A 157 -30.31 -8.03 22.67
N LYS A 158 -30.20 -7.59 21.42
CA LYS A 158 -30.74 -8.29 20.24
C LYS A 158 -30.13 -9.68 20.01
N TYR A 159 -29.00 -9.96 20.65
CA TYR A 159 -28.31 -11.25 20.57
C TYR A 159 -28.63 -12.17 21.77
N VAL A 160 -29.45 -11.72 22.71
CA VAL A 160 -29.85 -12.53 23.87
C VAL A 160 -30.77 -13.65 23.40
N ASP A 161 -30.40 -14.88 23.72
CA ASP A 161 -31.27 -16.03 23.56
C ASP A 161 -32.19 -16.11 24.77
N TRP A 162 -33.37 -15.52 24.65
CA TRP A 162 -34.37 -15.54 25.72
C TRP A 162 -34.83 -16.96 26.07
N LYS A 163 -34.84 -17.90 25.12
CA LYS A 163 -35.25 -19.28 25.34
C LYS A 163 -34.23 -20.03 26.21
N SER A 164 -32.95 -19.79 25.96
CA SER A 164 -31.86 -20.38 26.77
C SER A 164 -31.69 -19.65 28.10
N THR A 165 -31.90 -18.34 28.13
CA THR A 165 -31.88 -17.53 29.36
C THR A 165 -32.94 -18.01 30.36
N ALA A 166 -34.18 -18.22 29.90
CA ALA A 166 -35.28 -18.68 30.75
C ALA A 166 -35.06 -20.08 31.36
N LYS A 167 -34.23 -20.93 30.75
CA LYS A 167 -33.90 -22.27 31.27
C LYS A 167 -32.76 -22.28 32.27
N THR A 168 -31.86 -21.31 32.18
CA THR A 168 -30.59 -21.31 32.94
C THR A 168 -30.56 -20.23 34.03
N ASP A 169 -31.60 -19.39 34.10
CA ASP A 169 -31.73 -18.24 35.00
C ASP A 169 -30.53 -17.26 34.94
N SER A 170 -29.82 -17.29 33.81
CA SER A 170 -28.63 -16.51 33.53
C SER A 170 -28.72 -16.02 32.09
N LEU A 171 -28.40 -14.74 31.82
CA LEU A 171 -28.44 -14.19 30.46
C LEU A 171 -27.50 -14.98 29.53
N LYS A 172 -28.07 -15.54 28.47
CA LYS A 172 -27.35 -16.29 27.43
C LYS A 172 -27.39 -15.52 26.11
N ILE A 173 -26.30 -15.58 25.35
CA ILE A 173 -26.18 -14.98 24.02
C ILE A 173 -26.20 -16.09 22.96
N LYS A 174 -26.95 -15.87 21.87
CA LYS A 174 -26.90 -16.68 20.65
C LYS A 174 -25.73 -16.21 19.79
N GLU A 175 -24.71 -17.06 19.66
CA GLU A 175 -23.59 -16.82 18.75
C GLU A 175 -23.99 -17.25 17.34
N LEU A 176 -24.09 -16.27 16.44
CA LEU A 176 -24.56 -16.43 15.07
C LEU A 176 -23.37 -16.50 14.11
N SER A 177 -23.48 -17.36 13.10
CA SER A 177 -22.42 -17.57 12.10
C SER A 177 -22.02 -16.31 11.32
N SER A 178 -22.94 -15.36 11.21
CA SER A 178 -22.75 -14.07 10.57
C SER A 178 -21.84 -13.09 11.33
N LEU A 179 -21.56 -13.33 12.61
CA LEU A 179 -20.74 -12.44 13.47
C LEU A 179 -19.25 -12.80 13.48
N ILE A 180 -18.88 -13.98 12.99
CA ILE A 180 -17.49 -14.40 12.88
C ILE A 180 -17.09 -14.20 11.43
N ASP A 181 -16.35 -13.13 11.14
CA ASP A 181 -15.68 -12.98 9.86
C ASP A 181 -14.73 -14.16 9.66
N LYS A 182 -15.18 -15.14 8.88
CA LYS A 182 -14.43 -16.39 8.68
C LYS A 182 -13.09 -16.04 8.02
N PRO A 183 -11.97 -16.51 8.57
CA PRO A 183 -10.66 -16.26 7.98
C PRO A 183 -10.61 -16.86 6.56
N LEU A 184 -10.15 -16.07 5.59
CA LEU A 184 -10.07 -16.47 4.19
C LEU A 184 -8.62 -16.82 3.84
N ILE A 185 -8.39 -17.92 3.14
CA ILE A 185 -7.08 -18.26 2.58
C ILE A 185 -7.20 -18.24 1.05
N VAL A 186 -6.43 -17.39 0.40
CA VAL A 186 -6.34 -17.33 -1.06
C VAL A 186 -5.24 -18.28 -1.53
N ASP A 187 -5.59 -19.34 -2.25
CA ASP A 187 -4.62 -20.19 -2.92
C ASP A 187 -4.30 -19.62 -4.31
N PHE A 188 -3.13 -18.98 -4.42
CA PHE A 188 -2.68 -18.36 -5.66
C PHE A 188 -2.57 -19.40 -6.77
N ASP A 189 -2.00 -20.57 -6.51
CA ASP A 189 -1.73 -21.59 -7.53
C ASP A 189 -3.04 -22.19 -8.10
N SER A 190 -4.09 -22.27 -7.28
CA SER A 190 -5.41 -22.76 -7.69
C SER A 190 -6.18 -21.85 -8.66
N ILE A 191 -5.80 -20.57 -8.77
CA ILE A 191 -6.52 -19.59 -9.59
C ILE A 191 -6.09 -19.72 -11.06
N PHE A 192 -7.03 -20.18 -11.88
CA PHE A 192 -6.86 -20.32 -13.34
C PHE A 192 -7.24 -19.02 -14.07
N ILE A 193 -6.23 -18.18 -14.32
CA ILE A 193 -6.31 -16.99 -15.18
C ILE A 193 -5.19 -17.08 -16.22
N LYS A 194 -5.51 -16.79 -17.49
CA LYS A 194 -4.56 -16.91 -18.61
C LYS A 194 -3.36 -15.98 -18.46
N ASN A 195 -3.59 -14.75 -17.99
CA ASN A 195 -2.56 -13.75 -17.78
C ASN A 195 -2.10 -13.71 -16.32
N LEU A 196 -0.80 -13.84 -16.10
CA LEU A 196 -0.16 -13.77 -14.78
C LEU A 196 -0.40 -12.42 -14.11
N GLU A 197 -0.27 -11.34 -14.88
CA GLU A 197 -0.39 -9.97 -14.39
C GLU A 197 -1.79 -9.70 -13.84
N ASP A 198 -2.80 -10.10 -14.59
CA ASP A 198 -4.20 -9.93 -14.19
C ASP A 198 -4.52 -10.80 -12.97
N LYS A 199 -3.92 -11.99 -12.87
CA LYS A 199 -4.02 -12.85 -11.67
C LYS A 199 -3.47 -12.16 -10.43
N ILE A 200 -2.27 -11.58 -10.53
CA ILE A 200 -1.63 -10.86 -9.43
C ILE A 200 -2.46 -9.63 -9.04
N SER A 201 -2.84 -8.80 -10.01
CA SER A 201 -3.69 -7.62 -9.79
C SER A 201 -5.03 -7.96 -9.10
N LEU A 202 -5.63 -9.09 -9.46
CA LEU A 202 -6.87 -9.57 -8.85
C LEU A 202 -6.64 -9.98 -7.39
N VAL A 203 -5.63 -10.82 -7.13
CA VAL A 203 -5.31 -11.28 -5.77
C VAL A 203 -4.94 -10.10 -4.86
N THR A 204 -4.17 -9.14 -5.37
CA THR A 204 -3.87 -7.88 -4.68
C THR A 204 -5.13 -7.12 -4.33
N PHE A 205 -6.05 -6.94 -5.28
CA PHE A 205 -7.34 -6.29 -5.00
C PHE A 205 -8.13 -7.02 -3.91
N PHE A 206 -8.20 -8.36 -3.99
CA PHE A 206 -8.95 -9.17 -3.02
C PHE A 206 -8.38 -9.08 -1.60
N ILE A 207 -7.05 -9.10 -1.45
CA ILE A 207 -6.39 -8.92 -0.14
C ILE A 207 -6.73 -7.55 0.43
N LEU A 208 -6.63 -6.49 -0.37
CA LEU A 208 -6.94 -5.13 0.07
C LEU A 208 -8.42 -4.97 0.44
N ASP A 209 -9.34 -5.52 -0.34
CA ASP A 209 -10.78 -5.47 -0.06
C ASP A 209 -11.14 -6.26 1.20
N SER A 210 -10.52 -7.42 1.41
CA SER A 210 -10.74 -8.26 2.61
C SER A 210 -10.28 -7.55 3.88
N ILE A 211 -9.07 -6.96 3.86
CA ILE A 211 -8.54 -6.21 5.01
C ILE A 211 -9.39 -4.96 5.27
N LYS A 212 -9.85 -4.27 4.22
CA LYS A 212 -10.76 -3.12 4.35
C LYS A 212 -12.09 -3.50 5.01
N ARG A 213 -12.56 -4.73 4.79
CA ARG A 213 -13.76 -5.30 5.42
C ARG A 213 -13.48 -5.94 6.78
N ASN A 214 -12.25 -5.83 7.31
CA ASN A 214 -11.82 -6.43 8.57
C ASN A 214 -11.87 -7.96 8.61
N ILE A 215 -11.76 -8.61 7.43
CA ILE A 215 -11.74 -10.07 7.30
C ILE A 215 -10.28 -10.55 7.33
N PRO A 216 -9.89 -11.45 8.25
CA PRO A 216 -8.55 -12.03 8.26
C PRO A 216 -8.26 -12.74 6.94
N VAL A 217 -7.16 -12.38 6.28
CA VAL A 217 -6.79 -12.94 4.98
C VAL A 217 -5.41 -13.57 5.02
N GLY A 218 -5.32 -14.77 4.47
CA GLY A 218 -4.10 -15.54 4.25
C GLY A 218 -3.84 -15.73 2.75
N LEU A 219 -2.59 -16.01 2.42
CA LEU A 219 -2.13 -16.21 1.05
C LEU A 219 -1.29 -17.47 0.98
N LYS A 220 -1.56 -18.34 0.01
CA LYS A 220 -0.70 -19.47 -0.32
C LYS A 220 -0.11 -19.25 -1.70
N ILE A 221 1.22 -19.14 -1.79
CA ILE A 221 1.95 -18.82 -3.02
C ILE A 221 3.31 -19.54 -2.99
N ASN A 222 3.72 -20.18 -4.10
CA ASN A 222 5.02 -20.88 -4.20
C ASN A 222 5.31 -21.82 -3.02
N LYS A 223 4.32 -22.62 -2.59
CA LYS A 223 4.39 -23.51 -1.41
C LYS A 223 4.57 -22.81 -0.04
N LYS A 224 4.69 -21.48 0.02
CA LYS A 224 4.61 -20.70 1.26
C LYS A 224 3.14 -20.49 1.65
N ILE A 225 2.86 -20.54 2.95
CA ILE A 225 1.52 -20.31 3.50
C ILE A 225 1.59 -19.18 4.52
N TYR A 226 0.93 -18.07 4.20
CA TYR A 226 0.67 -16.95 5.08
C TYR A 226 -0.66 -17.21 5.78
N LYS A 227 -0.62 -17.38 7.12
CA LYS A 227 -1.83 -17.62 7.91
C LYS A 227 -2.74 -16.39 7.89
N PRO A 228 -4.07 -16.55 8.03
CA PRO A 228 -4.99 -15.42 8.05
C PRO A 228 -4.72 -14.45 9.20
N GLU A 229 -4.43 -13.20 8.86
CA GLU A 229 -4.17 -12.11 9.82
C GLU A 229 -4.62 -10.77 9.20
N ILE A 230 -4.86 -9.75 10.05
CA ILE A 230 -5.33 -8.42 9.61
C ILE A 230 -4.20 -7.37 9.69
N SER A 231 -3.06 -7.70 10.29
CA SER A 231 -1.96 -6.75 10.54
C SER A 231 -1.46 -6.04 9.29
N SER A 232 -1.10 -4.76 9.43
CA SER A 232 -0.48 -3.95 8.36
C SER A 232 0.84 -4.56 7.87
N PHE A 233 1.63 -5.13 8.79
CA PHE A 233 2.86 -5.83 8.45
C PHE A 233 2.59 -7.08 7.62
N HIS A 234 1.56 -7.86 8.01
CA HIS A 234 1.12 -9.04 7.27
C HIS A 234 0.66 -8.68 5.86
N LYS A 235 -0.13 -7.60 5.72
CA LYS A 235 -0.53 -7.03 4.43
C LYS A 235 0.67 -6.73 3.55
N ILE A 236 1.64 -5.97 4.06
CA ILE A 236 2.84 -5.58 3.33
C ILE A 236 3.64 -6.80 2.88
N ASN A 237 3.80 -7.81 3.73
CA ASN A 237 4.51 -9.04 3.38
C ASN A 237 3.83 -9.79 2.24
N MET A 238 2.51 -9.98 2.30
CA MET A 238 1.76 -10.63 1.23
C MET A 238 1.85 -9.85 -0.09
N LEU A 239 1.73 -8.52 -0.04
CA LEU A 239 1.86 -7.67 -1.23
C LEU A 239 3.28 -7.67 -1.79
N THR A 240 4.29 -7.76 -0.93
CA THR A 240 5.70 -7.84 -1.34
C THR A 240 5.97 -9.15 -2.07
N GLU A 241 5.50 -10.29 -1.57
CA GLU A 241 5.64 -11.58 -2.28
C GLU A 241 4.94 -11.55 -3.64
N LEU A 242 3.75 -10.94 -3.73
CA LEU A 242 3.05 -10.74 -5.01
C LEU A 242 3.80 -9.80 -5.95
N ALA A 243 4.47 -8.77 -5.42
CA ALA A 243 5.29 -7.85 -6.19
C ALA A 243 6.53 -8.52 -6.78
N LEU A 244 7.14 -9.45 -6.03
CA LEU A 244 8.35 -10.18 -6.42
C LEU A 244 8.06 -11.49 -7.16
N TYR A 245 6.79 -11.83 -7.36
CA TYR A 245 6.42 -13.07 -8.01
C TYR A 245 6.70 -13.01 -9.52
N GLU A 246 7.68 -13.80 -9.94
CA GLU A 246 7.97 -14.13 -11.33
C GLU A 246 7.69 -15.61 -11.56
N LYS A 247 7.11 -15.93 -12.72
CA LYS A 247 6.85 -17.32 -13.11
C LYS A 247 8.18 -17.96 -13.51
N VAL A 248 8.64 -18.93 -12.73
CA VAL A 248 9.77 -19.82 -13.09
C VAL A 248 9.34 -20.76 -14.21
#